data_AF-A0A7J4HKN9-F1
#
_entry.id   AF-A0A7J4HKN9-F1
#
_cell.length_a   1.000
_cell.length_b   1.000
_cell.length_c   1.000
_cell.angle_alpha   90.00
_cell.angle_beta   90.00
_cell.angle_gamma   90.00
#
_symmetry.space_group_name_H-M   'P 1'
#
loop_
_entity.id
_entity.type
_entity.pdbx_description
1 polymer ?
#
loop_
_entity_poly.entity_id
_entity_poly.type
_entity_poly.pdbx_seq_one_letter_code
_entity_poly.pdbx_strand_id
1 'polypeptide(L)'
;MPRDIDSPDDREKPPFFDRKKEAETSFWRLKRASDGWRENRLKRVMAQEEESLLTTLGRVSYICACLYFDGVILTEIPVSMGKTTFSWFLYFFVLAVAFSLQSRLYSRWFVVDIRQIDFNRPL
;
A
#
# COMPACT_ATOMS: atom_id res chain seq x y z
N MET A 1 -38.29 62.24 37.69
CA MET A 1 -38.78 61.01 37.02
C MET A 1 -39.98 61.34 36.15
N PRO A 2 -39.83 61.21 34.83
CA PRO A 2 -40.81 60.52 34.00
C PRO A 2 -40.16 59.37 33.21
N ARG A 3 -41.01 58.42 32.83
CA ARG A 3 -40.75 57.03 32.40
C ARG A 3 -40.19 56.91 30.99
N ASP A 4 -39.51 55.78 30.79
CA ASP A 4 -38.89 55.27 29.57
C ASP A 4 -39.85 55.19 28.39
N ILE A 5 -39.30 55.47 27.20
CA ILE A 5 -39.67 54.76 25.97
C ILE A 5 -38.36 54.25 25.37
N ASP A 6 -37.93 53.08 25.84
CA ASP A 6 -36.91 52.29 25.17
C ASP A 6 -37.47 51.85 23.81
N SER A 7 -36.85 52.33 22.74
CA SER A 7 -37.15 51.93 21.37
C SER A 7 -36.66 50.48 21.16
N PRO A 8 -37.48 49.54 20.64
CA PRO A 8 -37.13 48.13 20.57
C PRO A 8 -36.27 47.80 19.33
N ASP A 9 -35.31 48.67 18.98
CA ASP A 9 -34.45 48.48 17.79
C ASP A 9 -33.04 47.96 18.14
N ASP A 10 -32.71 47.77 19.43
CA ASP A 10 -31.47 47.11 19.87
C ASP A 10 -31.60 45.58 19.92
N ARG A 11 -32.38 45.00 19.00
CA ARG A 11 -32.25 43.58 18.70
C ARG A 11 -31.06 43.42 17.77
N GLU A 12 -29.91 43.13 18.37
CA GLU A 12 -28.75 42.44 17.78
C GLU A 12 -29.00 42.04 16.32
N LYS A 13 -28.70 42.95 15.38
CA LYS A 13 -28.66 42.58 13.96
C LYS A 13 -27.66 41.43 13.88
N PRO A 14 -28.05 40.26 13.31
CA PRO A 14 -27.11 39.14 13.19
C PRO A 14 -25.86 39.67 12.51
N PRO A 15 -24.65 39.31 12.97
CA PRO A 15 -23.40 39.86 12.46
C PRO A 15 -23.43 39.72 10.94
N PHE A 16 -23.46 40.87 10.26
CA PHE A 16 -23.76 40.93 8.83
C PHE A 16 -22.79 40.00 8.10
N PHE A 17 -23.31 38.96 7.45
CA PHE A 17 -22.50 38.02 6.67
C PHE A 17 -21.82 38.79 5.53
N ASP A 18 -20.53 39.04 5.66
CA ASP A 18 -19.74 39.63 4.57
C ASP A 18 -19.60 38.59 3.46
N ARG A 19 -20.43 38.73 2.42
CA ARG A 19 -20.45 37.86 1.23
C ARG A 19 -19.06 37.65 0.62
N LYS A 20 -18.16 38.64 0.70
CA LYS A 20 -16.79 38.50 0.19
C LYS A 20 -15.98 37.53 1.04
N LYS A 21 -16.07 37.66 2.36
CA LYS A 21 -15.41 36.78 3.33
C LYS A 21 -15.94 35.35 3.25
N GLU A 22 -17.25 35.16 3.03
CA GLU A 22 -17.83 33.83 2.79
C GLU A 22 -17.39 33.20 1.46
N ALA A 23 -17.33 33.99 0.40
CA ALA A 23 -16.82 33.54 -0.90
C ALA A 23 -15.33 33.14 -0.83
N GLU A 24 -14.51 33.92 -0.14
CA GLU A 24 -13.10 33.60 0.06
C GLU A 24 -12.91 32.34 0.93
N THR A 25 -13.65 32.22 2.02
CA THR A 25 -13.55 31.04 2.90
C THR A 25 -14.04 29.77 2.21
N SER A 26 -15.10 29.83 1.42
CA SER A 26 -15.56 28.72 0.59
C SER A 26 -14.57 28.38 -0.53
N PHE A 27 -13.96 29.38 -1.17
CA PHE A 27 -12.88 29.18 -2.15
C PHE A 27 -11.68 28.45 -1.54
N TRP A 28 -11.22 28.86 -0.35
CA TRP A 28 -10.10 28.19 0.33
C TRP A 28 -10.42 26.77 0.80
N ARG A 29 -11.69 26.48 1.10
CA ARG A 29 -12.15 25.11 1.39
C ARG A 29 -12.09 24.24 0.14
N LEU A 30 -12.62 24.75 -0.97
CA LEU A 30 -12.59 24.04 -2.25
C LEU A 30 -11.16 23.82 -2.73
N LYS A 31 -10.30 24.84 -2.59
CA LYS A 31 -8.88 24.75 -2.92
C LYS A 31 -8.17 23.68 -2.11
N ARG A 32 -8.31 23.66 -0.78
CA ARG A 32 -7.71 22.59 0.06
C ARG A 32 -8.22 21.19 -0.32
N ALA A 33 -9.51 21.06 -0.63
CA ALA A 33 -10.06 19.78 -1.08
C ALA A 33 -9.47 19.35 -2.43
N SER A 34 -9.29 20.31 -3.35
CA SER A 34 -8.65 20.08 -4.65
C SER A 34 -7.18 19.70 -4.52
N ASP A 35 -6.43 20.43 -3.70
CA ASP A 35 -5.00 20.19 -3.44
C ASP A 35 -4.80 18.80 -2.80
N GLY A 36 -5.62 18.45 -1.80
CA GLY A 36 -5.60 17.12 -1.19
C GLY A 36 -5.93 15.99 -2.18
N TRP A 37 -6.85 16.22 -3.13
CA TRP A 37 -7.12 15.24 -4.18
C TRP A 37 -5.93 15.07 -5.14
N ARG A 38 -5.26 16.16 -5.52
CA ARG A 38 -4.08 16.13 -6.40
C ARG A 38 -2.91 15.41 -5.74
N GLU A 39 -2.65 15.70 -4.47
CA GLU A 39 -1.61 15.02 -3.69
C GLU A 39 -1.89 13.51 -3.56
N ASN A 40 -3.14 13.13 -3.25
CA ASN A 40 -3.52 11.72 -3.15
C ASN A 40 -3.38 10.99 -4.49
N ARG A 41 -3.68 11.66 -5.61
CA ARG A 41 -3.49 11.10 -6.95
C ARG A 41 -2.00 10.92 -7.27
N LEU A 42 -1.16 11.92 -6.98
CA LEU A 42 0.29 11.85 -7.19
C LEU A 42 0.92 10.73 -6.35
N LYS A 43 0.57 10.64 -5.06
CA LYS A 43 1.03 9.58 -4.17
C LYS A 43 0.67 8.19 -4.69
N ARG A 44 -0.54 8.03 -5.26
CA ARG A 44 -0.98 6.76 -5.87
C ARG A 44 -0.16 6.39 -7.11
N VAL A 45 0.13 7.36 -7.99
CA VAL A 45 0.91 7.12 -9.21
C VAL A 45 2.36 6.78 -8.88
N MET A 46 2.98 7.52 -7.96
CA MET A 46 4.36 7.23 -7.55
C MET A 46 4.50 5.87 -6.86
N ALA A 47 3.50 5.48 -6.05
CA ALA A 47 3.46 4.14 -5.46
C ALA A 47 3.33 3.01 -6.53
N GLN A 48 2.76 3.30 -7.70
CA GLN A 48 2.67 2.34 -8.81
C GLN A 48 3.93 2.32 -9.69
N GLU A 49 4.63 3.45 -9.84
CA GLU A 49 5.90 3.51 -10.60
C GLU A 49 7.07 2.88 -9.86
N GLU A 50 7.07 2.92 -8.52
CA GLU A 50 8.14 2.30 -7.72
C GLU A 50 8.04 0.77 -7.62
N GLU A 51 6.88 0.17 -7.91
CA GLU A 51 6.81 -1.28 -8.11
C GLU A 51 7.43 -1.65 -9.46
N SER A 52 8.74 -1.90 -9.46
CA SER A 52 9.45 -2.34 -10.66
C SER A 52 8.79 -3.59 -11.24
N LEU A 53 8.36 -3.51 -12.50
CA LEU A 53 7.80 -4.64 -13.26
C LEU A 53 8.74 -5.85 -13.25
N LEU A 54 10.05 -5.63 -13.15
CA LEU A 54 11.06 -6.68 -13.02
C LEU A 54 10.91 -7.46 -11.73
N THR A 55 10.52 -6.81 -10.63
CA THR A 55 10.29 -7.48 -9.35
C THR A 55 9.03 -8.32 -9.41
N THR A 56 7.97 -7.82 -10.03
CA THR A 56 6.70 -8.56 -10.19
C THR A 56 6.86 -9.77 -11.10
N LEU A 57 7.52 -9.61 -12.26
CA LEU A 57 7.85 -10.72 -13.15
C LEU A 57 8.88 -11.68 -12.54
N GLY A 58 9.83 -11.15 -11.78
CA GLY A 58 10.82 -11.92 -11.02
C GLY A 58 10.18 -12.83 -9.98
N ARG A 59 9.17 -12.35 -9.24
CA ARG A 59 8.43 -13.16 -8.27
C ARG A 59 7.71 -14.33 -8.94
N VAL A 60 7.00 -14.06 -10.05
CA VAL A 60 6.26 -15.09 -10.78
C VAL A 60 7.22 -16.14 -11.36
N SER A 61 8.27 -15.70 -12.04
CA SER A 61 9.28 -16.61 -12.62
C SER A 61 10.01 -17.44 -11.55
N TYR A 62 10.33 -16.84 -10.40
CA TYR A 62 10.93 -17.55 -9.28
C TYR A 62 10.00 -18.64 -8.73
N ILE A 63 8.71 -18.34 -8.51
CA ILE A 63 7.74 -19.34 -8.06
C ILE A 63 7.61 -20.47 -9.08
N CYS A 64 7.56 -20.16 -10.38
CA CYS A 64 7.54 -21.17 -11.43
C CYS A 64 8.79 -22.07 -11.39
N ALA A 65 9.98 -21.51 -11.18
CA ALA A 65 11.21 -22.27 -11.06
C ALA A 65 11.22 -23.15 -9.80
N CYS A 66 10.74 -22.65 -8.66
CA CYS A 66 10.61 -23.44 -7.43
C CYS A 66 9.64 -24.61 -7.60
N LEU A 67 8.47 -24.38 -8.20
CA LEU A 67 7.51 -25.44 -8.48
C LEU A 67 8.08 -26.49 -9.45
N TYR A 68 8.84 -26.06 -10.45
CA TYR A 68 9.50 -26.98 -11.38
C TYR A 68 10.56 -27.83 -10.67
N PHE A 69 11.41 -27.21 -9.83
CA PHE A 69 12.41 -27.91 -9.04
C PHE A 69 11.77 -28.91 -8.05
N ASP A 70 10.80 -28.45 -7.26
CA ASP A 70 10.14 -29.28 -6.25
C ASP A 70 9.29 -30.39 -6.90
N GLY A 71 8.64 -30.10 -8.02
CA GLY A 71 7.76 -31.05 -8.70
C GLY A 71 8.49 -32.05 -9.59
N VAL A 72 9.53 -31.64 -10.32
CA VAL A 72 10.23 -32.50 -11.28
C VAL A 72 11.47 -33.14 -10.65
N ILE A 73 12.36 -32.33 -10.07
CA ILE A 73 13.65 -32.82 -9.55
C ILE A 73 13.44 -33.60 -8.24
N LEU A 74 12.60 -33.10 -7.34
CA LEU A 74 12.41 -33.75 -6.05
C LEU A 74 11.64 -35.06 -6.14
N THR A 75 10.73 -35.20 -7.12
CA THR A 75 9.92 -36.41 -7.30
C THR A 75 10.69 -37.56 -7.96
N GLU A 76 11.84 -37.30 -8.57
CA GLU A 76 12.75 -38.35 -9.06
C GLU A 76 13.36 -39.18 -7.90
N ILE A 77 13.46 -38.61 -6.70
CA ILE A 77 13.98 -39.31 -5.51
C ILE A 77 13.09 -40.52 -5.15
N PRO A 78 11.77 -40.36 -4.90
CA PRO A 78 10.90 -41.51 -4.61
C PRO A 78 10.70 -42.46 -5.79
N VAL A 79 10.82 -41.97 -7.02
CA VAL A 79 10.69 -42.80 -8.22
C VAL A 79 11.90 -43.73 -8.39
N SER A 80 13.12 -43.22 -8.21
CA SER A 80 14.35 -44.00 -8.35
C SER A 80 14.56 -45.00 -7.20
N MET A 81 14.09 -44.68 -5.99
CA MET A 81 14.32 -45.47 -4.77
C MET A 81 13.22 -46.52 -4.49
N GLY A 82 12.41 -46.84 -5.50
CA GLY A 82 11.45 -47.95 -5.46
C GLY A 82 10.21 -47.72 -4.58
N LYS A 83 9.84 -46.47 -4.30
CA LYS A 83 8.65 -46.09 -3.50
C LYS A 83 8.61 -46.70 -2.09
N THR A 84 9.78 -46.93 -1.48
CA THR A 84 9.86 -47.41 -0.09
C THR A 84 9.41 -46.33 0.91
N THR A 85 8.89 -46.73 2.08
CA THR A 85 8.45 -45.79 3.13
C THR A 85 9.57 -44.83 3.55
N PHE A 86 10.81 -45.31 3.60
CA PHE A 86 11.98 -44.48 3.89
C PHE A 86 12.22 -43.40 2.83
N SER A 87 11.94 -43.70 1.56
CA SER A 87 12.07 -42.72 0.48
C SER A 87 11.05 -41.60 0.58
N TRP A 88 9.84 -41.87 1.08
CA TRP A 88 8.84 -40.84 1.37
C TRP A 88 9.28 -39.93 2.51
N PHE A 89 9.83 -40.50 3.60
CA PHE A 89 10.39 -39.69 4.69
C PHE A 89 11.53 -38.79 4.21
N LEU A 90 12.45 -39.34 3.42
CA LEU A 90 13.55 -38.57 2.84
C LEU A 90 13.03 -37.46 1.92
N TYR A 91 12.05 -37.76 1.06
CA TYR A 91 11.40 -36.78 0.19
C TYR A 91 10.79 -35.63 0.98
N PHE A 92 9.96 -35.91 1.98
CA PHE A 92 9.32 -34.87 2.80
C PHE A 92 10.35 -34.03 3.58
N PHE A 93 11.40 -34.67 4.09
CA PHE A 93 12.48 -33.97 4.78
C PHE A 93 13.20 -32.99 3.85
N VAL A 94 13.59 -33.45 2.66
CA VAL A 94 14.26 -32.61 1.66
C VAL A 94 13.32 -31.50 1.19
N LEU A 95 12.03 -31.79 0.97
CA LEU A 95 11.03 -30.80 0.58
C LEU A 95 10.88 -29.70 1.64
N ALA A 96 10.82 -30.06 2.92
CA ALA A 96 10.71 -29.10 4.01
C ALA A 96 11.94 -28.17 4.07
N VAL A 97 13.14 -28.72 3.86
CA VAL A 97 14.38 -27.94 3.81
C VAL A 97 14.40 -27.02 2.58
N ALA A 98 14.05 -27.55 1.40
CA ALA A 98 13.97 -26.78 0.15
C ALA A 98 12.99 -25.62 0.28
N PHE A 99 11.78 -25.88 0.77
CA PHE A 99 10.76 -24.85 1.00
C PHE A 99 11.25 -23.76 1.97
N SER A 100 11.90 -24.16 3.07
CA SER A 100 12.44 -23.21 4.04
C SER A 100 13.52 -22.31 3.42
N LEU A 101 14.41 -22.89 2.59
CA LEU A 101 15.45 -22.15 1.89
C LEU A 101 14.87 -21.22 0.81
N GLN A 102 13.91 -21.73 0.02
CA GLN A 102 13.22 -20.97 -1.02
C GLN A 102 12.46 -19.79 -0.44
N SER A 103 11.77 -19.98 0.69
CA SER A 103 11.05 -18.91 1.40
C SER A 103 12.01 -17.82 1.92
N ARG A 104 13.16 -18.23 2.46
CA ARG A 104 14.19 -17.30 2.94
C ARG A 104 14.86 -16.53 1.79
N LEU A 105 15.17 -17.20 0.69
CA LEU A 105 15.73 -16.59 -0.53
C LEU A 105 14.73 -15.63 -1.18
N TYR A 106 13.46 -16.05 -1.29
CA TYR A 106 12.38 -15.21 -1.80
C TYR A 106 12.25 -13.92 -0.99
N SER A 107 12.21 -14.04 0.34
CA SER A 107 12.15 -12.89 1.24
C SER A 107 13.38 -11.98 1.08
N ARG A 108 14.57 -12.53 0.88
CA ARG A 108 15.79 -11.72 0.72
C ARG A 108 15.89 -11.01 -0.63
N TRP A 109 15.43 -11.65 -1.72
CA TRP A 109 15.55 -11.12 -3.08
C TRP A 109 14.37 -10.21 -3.47
N PHE A 110 13.18 -10.46 -2.92
CA PHE A 110 11.96 -9.78 -3.31
C PHE A 110 11.34 -8.92 -2.20
N VAL A 111 12.04 -8.69 -1.09
CA VAL A 111 11.70 -7.59 -0.17
C VAL A 111 11.87 -6.29 -0.95
N VAL A 112 10.73 -5.76 -1.38
CA VAL A 112 10.61 -4.40 -1.89
C VAL A 112 10.49 -3.52 -0.66
N ASP A 113 11.52 -2.72 -0.39
CA ASP A 113 11.48 -1.73 0.67
C ASP A 113 10.56 -0.58 0.22
N ILE A 114 9.26 -0.71 0.51
CA ILE A 114 8.25 0.36 0.34
C ILE A 114 8.61 1.61 1.19
N ARG A 115 9.60 1.48 2.09
CA ARG A 115 10.15 2.58 2.89
C ARG A 115 11.01 3.58 2.11
N GLN A 116 11.37 3.29 0.86
CA GLN A 116 12.15 4.23 0.02
C GLN A 116 11.31 5.32 -0.64
N ILE A 117 9.97 5.25 -0.58
CA ILE A 117 9.13 6.36 -1.03
C ILE A 117 9.22 7.50 0.00
N ASP A 118 10.22 8.37 -0.15
CA ASP A 118 10.29 9.64 0.57
C ASP A 118 9.27 10.62 -0.03
N PHE A 119 8.03 10.56 0.49
CA PHE A 119 6.94 11.45 0.10
C PHE A 119 7.17 12.93 0.46
N ASN A 120 8.27 13.25 1.17
CA ASN A 120 8.61 14.61 1.61
C ASN A 120 9.75 15.25 0.81
N ARG A 121 10.20 14.64 -0.30
CA ARG A 121 11.25 15.24 -1.13
C ARG A 121 10.76 16.58 -1.72
N PRO A 122 11.36 17.73 -1.35
CA PRO A 122 11.03 18.98 -2.01
C PRO A 122 11.53 18.92 -3.46
N LEU A 123 10.66 19.34 -4.40
CA LEU A 123 11.00 19.57 -5.81
C LEU A 123 12.12 20.60 -5.95
#